data_AF-A0A7K3HHK9-F1
#
_entry.id   AF-A0A7K3HHK9-F1
#
_cell.length_a   1.000
_cell.length_b   1.000
_cell.length_c   1.000
_cell.angle_alpha   90.00
_cell.angle_beta   90.00
_cell.angle_gamma   90.00
#
_symmetry.space_group_name_H-M   'P 1'
#
loop_
_entity.id
_entity.type
_entity.pdbx_description
1 polymer ?
#
loop_
_entity_poly.entity_id
_entity_poly.type
_entity_poly.pdbx_seq_one_letter_code
_entity_poly.pdbx_strand_id
1 'polypeptide(L)' 'MSEDRRTAERVVIVGAGMAGARTAVALREEGWPGAITLLGAESHPPYDRPPLSKAVLQG' A
#
# COMPACT_ATOMS: atom_id res chain seq x y z
N MET A 1 -11.22 30.43 -6.62
CA MET A 1 -10.43 29.87 -5.50
C MET A 1 -11.05 28.53 -5.10
N SER A 2 -10.72 27.46 -5.84
CA SER A 2 -11.31 26.11 -5.65
C SER A 2 -10.24 25.00 -5.64
N GLU A 3 -8.97 25.38 -5.53
CA GLU A 3 -7.93 24.43 -5.13
C GLU A 3 -8.09 24.16 -3.63
N ASP A 4 -7.79 22.92 -3.23
CA ASP A 4 -7.54 22.49 -1.85
C ASP A 4 -8.59 21.66 -1.09
N ARG A 5 -9.65 21.14 -1.73
CA ARG A 5 -10.44 20.02 -1.16
C ARG A 5 -9.98 18.64 -1.64
N ARG A 6 -9.54 18.51 -2.90
CA ARG A 6 -9.07 17.24 -3.48
C ARG A 6 -7.71 16.78 -2.92
N THR A 7 -6.89 17.71 -2.45
CA THR A 7 -5.62 17.47 -1.73
C THR A 7 -5.86 17.09 -0.26
N ALA A 8 -6.99 17.51 0.31
CA ALA A 8 -7.36 17.22 1.70
C ALA A 8 -7.91 15.79 1.88
N GLU A 9 -8.41 15.16 0.81
CA GLU A 9 -8.90 13.77 0.83
C GLU A 9 -7.72 12.80 1.02
N ARG A 10 -7.85 11.95 2.04
CA ARG A 10 -6.76 11.07 2.51
C ARG A 10 -7.30 9.67 2.74
N VAL A 11 -6.54 8.68 2.28
CA VAL A 11 -6.80 7.26 2.55
C VAL A 11 -5.66 6.72 3.41
N VAL A 12 -6.03 6.06 4.51
CA VAL A 12 -5.09 5.32 5.36
C VAL A 12 -5.41 3.84 5.25
N ILE A 13 -4.41 3.04 4.85
CA ILE A 13 -4.52 1.59 4.71
C ILE A 13 -3.72 0.98 5.87
N VAL A 14 -4.41 0.23 6.74
CA VAL A 14 -3.77 -0.48 7.86
C VAL A 14 -3.49 -1.92 7.44
N GLY A 15 -2.21 -2.28 7.38
CA GLY A 15 -1.73 -3.59 6.93
C GLY A 15 -0.91 -3.49 5.65
N ALA A 16 0.41 -3.40 5.78
CA ALA A 16 1.37 -3.37 4.66
C ALA A 16 1.70 -4.77 4.07
N GLY A 17 0.73 -5.69 4.09
CA GLY A 17 0.83 -6.96 3.37
C GLY A 17 0.44 -6.81 1.89
N MET A 18 0.37 -7.92 1.15
CA MET A 18 0.03 -7.91 -0.28
C MET A 18 -1.32 -7.24 -0.57
N ALA A 19 -2.32 -7.46 0.28
CA ALA A 19 -3.63 -6.82 0.12
C ALA A 19 -3.51 -5.28 0.18
N GLY A 20 -2.93 -4.74 1.25
CA GLY A 20 -2.80 -3.29 1.40
C GLY A 20 -1.89 -2.64 0.35
N ALA A 21 -0.80 -3.32 -0.04
CA ALA A 21 0.06 -2.85 -1.12
C ALA A 21 -0.70 -2.79 -2.46
N ARG A 22 -1.47 -3.83 -2.80
CA ARG A 22 -2.29 -3.85 -4.02
C ARG A 22 -3.39 -2.80 -3.98
N THR A 23 -4.04 -2.57 -2.84
CA THR A 23 -5.02 -1.49 -2.67
C THR A 23 -4.40 -0.12 -2.93
N ALA A 24 -3.21 0.16 -2.38
CA ALA A 24 -2.52 1.43 -2.59
C ALA A 24 -2.19 1.66 -4.07
N VAL A 25 -1.72 0.61 -4.77
CA VAL A 25 -1.43 0.66 -6.21
C VAL A 25 -2.72 0.89 -7.01
N ALA A 26 -3.76 0.10 -6.77
CA ALA A 26 -5.03 0.23 -7.47
C ALA A 26 -5.64 1.63 -7.31
N LEU A 27 -5.60 2.21 -6.10
CA LEU A 27 -6.05 3.59 -5.90
C LEU A 27 -5.31 4.59 -6.79
N ARG A 28 -3.99 4.43 -6.97
CA ARG A 28 -3.21 5.30 -7.85
C ARG A 28 -3.54 5.07 -9.32
N GLU A 29 -3.67 3.82 -9.74
CA GLU A 29 -4.02 3.45 -11.11
C GLU A 29 -5.42 3.95 -11.51
N GLU A 30 -6.38 3.89 -10.58
CA GLU A 30 -7.76 4.39 -10.75
C GLU A 30 -7.88 5.92 -10.57
N GLY A 31 -6.74 6.63 -10.44
CA GLY A 31 -6.71 8.09 -10.45
C GLY A 31 -7.08 8.77 -9.14
N TRP A 32 -6.96 8.08 -7.99
CA TRP A 32 -7.15 8.72 -6.68
C TRP A 32 -6.16 9.89 -6.50
N PRO A 33 -6.64 11.14 -6.40
CA PRO A 33 -5.78 12.31 -6.38
C PRO A 33 -5.26 12.65 -4.97
N GLY A 34 -5.90 12.09 -3.94
CA GLY A 34 -5.61 12.37 -2.54
C GLY A 34 -4.36 11.66 -2.01
N ALA A 35 -3.95 11.98 -0.78
CA ALA A 35 -2.82 11.27 -0.16
C ALA A 35 -3.21 9.83 0.18
N ILE A 36 -2.24 8.91 0.08
CA ILE A 36 -2.37 7.51 0.50
C ILE A 36 -1.26 7.24 1.51
N THR A 37 -1.64 6.76 2.69
CA THR A 37 -0.70 6.32 3.73
C THR A 37 -0.90 4.83 3.96
N LEU A 38 0.15 4.03 3.74
CA LEU A 38 0.17 2.60 4.04
C LEU A 38 0.90 2.38 5.36
N LEU A 39 0.19 1.85 6.37
CA LEU A 39 0.74 1.57 7.69
C LEU A 39 1.05 0.08 7.84
N GLY A 40 2.33 -0.24 8.03
CA GLY A 40 2.81 -1.57 8.34
C GLY A 40 3.28 -1.67 9.78
N ALA A 41 3.09 -2.84 10.41
CA ALA A 41 3.69 -3.14 11.71
C ALA A 41 5.16 -3.60 11.60
N GLU A 42 5.60 -3.92 10.38
CA GLU A 42 6.95 -4.40 10.09
C GLU A 42 7.75 -3.29 9.42
N SER A 43 9.05 -3.23 9.72
CA SER A 43 9.97 -2.24 9.14
C SER A 43 10.35 -2.54 7.69
N HIS A 44 9.91 -3.67 7.15
CA HIS A 44 10.21 -4.09 5.78
C HIS A 44 9.15 -3.56 4.80
N PRO A 45 9.54 -3.22 3.56
CA PRO A 45 8.57 -2.99 2.49
C PRO A 45 7.64 -4.20 2.30
N PRO A 46 6.42 -4.03 1.76
CA PRO A 46 5.54 -5.15 1.44
C PRO A 46 6.24 -6.20 0.58
N TYR A 47 6.13 -7.47 0.96
CA TYR A 47 6.77 -8.58 0.28
C TYR A 47 5.84 -9.80 0.22
N ASP A 48 6.15 -10.73 -0.69
CA ASP A 48 5.38 -11.96 -0.83
C ASP A 48 5.83 -12.99 0.21
N ARG A 49 4.88 -13.44 1.05
CA ARG A 49 5.14 -14.39 2.15
C ARG A 49 5.23 -15.85 1.71
N PRO A 50 4.44 -16.37 0.75
CA PRO A 50 4.50 -17.77 0.33
C PRO A 50 5.89 -18.28 -0.05
N PRO A 51 6.73 -17.53 -0.82
CA PRO A 51 8.09 -17.96 -1.13
C PRO A 51 8.98 -18.16 0.10
N LEU A 52 8.72 -17.46 1.21
CA LEU A 52 9.52 -17.54 2.43
C LEU A 52 9.47 -18.90 3.13
N SER A 53 8.42 -19.68 2.88
CA SER A 53 8.28 -21.04 3.45
C SER A 53 8.81 -22.13 2.51
N LYS A 54 9.25 -21.77 1.31
CA LYS A 54 9.59 -22.70 0.23
C LYS A 54 10.86 -22.25 -0.49
N ALA A 55 10.70 -21.62 -1.65
CA ALA A 55 11.79 -21.28 -2.56
C ALA A 55 12.94 -20.54 -1.87
N VAL A 56 12.65 -19.59 -0.98
CA VAL A 56 13.69 -18.83 -0.27
C VAL A 56 14.48 -19.69 0.71
N LEU A 57 13.86 -20.70 1.32
CA LEU A 57 14.56 -21.64 2.22
C LEU A 57 15.28 -22.76 1.46
N GLN A 58 14.96 -22.96 0.20
CA GLN A 58 15.54 -24.02 -0.63
C GLN A 58 16.84 -23.60 -1.34
N GLY A 59 17.17 -22.30 -1.35
CA GLY A 59 18.41 -21.77 -1.93
C GLY A 59 18.32 -21.57 -3.43
#